data_AF-D9QLA9-F1
#
_entry.id   AF-D9QLA9-F1
#
_cell.length_a   1.000
_cell.length_b   1.000
_cell.length_c   1.000
_cell.angle_alpha   90.00
_cell.angle_beta   90.00
_cell.angle_gamma   90.00
#
_symmetry.space_group_name_H-M   'P 1'
#
loop_
_entity.id
_entity.type
_entity.pdbx_description
1 polymer ?
#
loop_
_entity_poly.entity_id
_entity_poly.type
_entity_poly.pdbx_seq_one_letter_code
_entity_poly.pdbx_strand_id
1 'polypeptide(L)'
;MTSRIHAFEALDNFRDYGGYDTAAGRALKAGRLFRSAHQASVTDADLERLAALDIGTVIDLRRPVERRRQPSKRPAGFSGQVIESDLDEAGEAPHITFLKTADLTPDSGRRFMTDTYRQLPFAPAHLDLFARYFRALGETDRPVLIHCAAGKDRTGMLAALTHHLLGVGRDDLVDDYLLTNTAVDLAGRAPAIAEQLKAITGRTASHDAVVAFMGVEEAYLDAAIAAIEARHGSIDGYLEQALGVDTALRDRITERLAG
;
A
#
# COMPACT_ATOMS: atom_id res chain seq x y z
N MET A 1 -10.56 15.82 -3.28
CA MET A 1 -9.75 14.59 -3.12
C MET A 1 -10.19 13.72 -1.93
N THR A 2 -10.58 14.28 -0.77
CA THR A 2 -11.02 13.48 0.40
C THR A 2 -12.31 12.68 0.20
N SER A 3 -13.12 13.01 -0.80
CA SER A 3 -14.35 12.28 -1.15
C SER A 3 -14.14 10.81 -1.55
N ARG A 4 -12.90 10.41 -1.85
CA ARG A 4 -12.50 9.02 -2.15
C ARG A 4 -12.29 8.18 -0.90
N ILE A 5 -12.05 8.81 0.26
CA ILE A 5 -11.84 8.11 1.52
C ILE A 5 -13.22 7.68 2.03
N HIS A 6 -13.46 6.36 2.06
CA HIS A 6 -14.69 5.84 2.62
C HIS A 6 -14.45 5.53 4.09
N ALA A 7 -15.12 6.28 4.98
CA ALA A 7 -15.00 6.06 6.41
C ALA A 7 -15.48 4.66 6.79
N PHE A 8 -14.70 3.92 7.57
CA PHE A 8 -15.06 2.68 8.28
C PHE A 8 -14.90 2.94 9.79
N GLU A 9 -15.53 2.13 10.63
CA GLU A 9 -15.46 2.30 12.09
C GLU A 9 -14.06 1.96 12.61
N ALA A 10 -13.46 0.88 12.11
CA ALA A 10 -12.18 0.37 12.56
C ALA A 10 -11.25 -0.09 11.41
N LEU A 11 -11.53 0.33 10.17
CA LEU A 11 -10.64 0.11 9.03
C LEU A 11 -10.02 1.42 8.55
N ASP A 12 -8.77 1.63 8.93
CA ASP A 12 -8.01 2.80 8.53
C ASP A 12 -7.68 2.78 7.02
N ASN A 13 -7.52 3.98 6.46
CA ASN A 13 -6.93 4.20 5.14
C ASN A 13 -7.67 3.51 3.97
N PHE A 14 -8.96 3.19 4.14
CA PHE A 14 -9.77 2.57 3.09
C PHE A 14 -10.20 3.59 2.02
N ARG A 15 -9.91 3.29 0.75
CA ARG A 15 -10.41 4.06 -0.40
C ARG A 15 -10.41 3.27 -1.70
N ASP A 16 -11.22 3.75 -2.64
CA ASP A 16 -11.12 3.40 -4.06
C ASP A 16 -10.02 4.25 -4.74
N TYR A 17 -9.03 3.58 -5.33
CA TYR A 17 -7.96 4.22 -6.11
C TYR A 17 -8.17 4.06 -7.63
N GLY A 18 -9.36 3.65 -8.07
CA GLY A 18 -9.87 3.85 -9.42
C GLY A 18 -10.43 5.27 -9.63
N GLY A 19 -11.17 5.52 -10.71
CA GLY A 19 -11.79 6.82 -10.98
C GLY A 19 -10.82 7.98 -11.27
N TYR A 20 -9.53 7.71 -11.48
CA TYR A 20 -8.56 8.71 -11.90
C TYR A 20 -8.54 8.84 -13.42
N ASP A 21 -8.31 10.04 -13.92
CA ASP A 21 -8.15 10.26 -15.35
C ASP A 21 -6.79 9.73 -15.83
N THR A 22 -6.77 9.24 -17.05
CA THR A 22 -5.58 8.74 -17.72
C THR A 22 -5.15 9.71 -18.81
N ALA A 23 -3.87 9.68 -19.18
CA ALA A 23 -3.34 10.47 -20.29
C ALA A 23 -4.03 10.18 -21.64
N ALA A 24 -4.74 9.05 -21.75
CA ALA A 24 -5.54 8.69 -22.92
C ALA A 24 -6.96 9.31 -22.93
N GLY A 25 -7.30 10.18 -21.96
CA GLY A 25 -8.61 10.81 -21.85
C GLY A 25 -9.73 9.88 -21.40
N ARG A 26 -9.38 8.73 -20.81
CA ARG A 26 -10.32 7.78 -20.17
C ARG A 26 -10.16 7.81 -18.67
N ALA A 27 -11.17 7.39 -17.91
CA ALA A 27 -11.05 7.26 -16.47
C ALA A 27 -10.81 5.80 -16.08
N LEU A 28 -10.13 5.57 -14.96
CA LEU A 28 -10.12 4.25 -14.36
C LEU A 28 -11.53 3.91 -13.87
N LYS A 29 -12.00 2.68 -14.08
CA LYS A 29 -13.30 2.23 -13.58
C LYS A 29 -13.33 2.28 -12.05
N ALA A 30 -14.25 3.05 -11.50
CA ALA A 30 -14.52 3.08 -10.06
C ALA A 30 -15.08 1.74 -9.57
N GLY A 31 -14.89 1.45 -8.29
CA GLY A 31 -15.34 0.24 -7.61
C GLY A 31 -14.53 -1.01 -7.95
N ARG A 32 -13.39 -0.88 -8.65
CA ARG A 32 -12.56 -2.03 -9.08
C ARG A 32 -11.27 -2.20 -8.29
N LEU A 33 -10.76 -1.12 -7.72
CA LEU A 33 -9.42 -1.05 -7.13
C LEU A 33 -9.53 -0.44 -5.73
N PHE A 34 -9.42 -1.25 -4.69
CA PHE A 34 -9.49 -0.80 -3.30
C PHE A 34 -8.16 -0.96 -2.58
N ARG A 35 -7.85 -0.01 -1.70
CA ARG A 35 -6.69 -0.08 -0.80
C ARG A 35 -7.09 0.20 0.64
N SER A 36 -6.40 -0.41 1.61
CA SER A 36 -6.68 -0.21 3.05
C SER A 36 -5.51 -0.61 3.97
N ALA A 37 -5.65 -0.32 5.26
CA ALA A 37 -4.91 -0.98 6.34
C ALA A 37 -5.38 -2.45 6.55
N HIS A 38 -4.75 -3.17 7.49
CA HIS A 38 -5.15 -4.55 7.79
C HIS A 38 -6.54 -4.64 8.45
N GLN A 39 -7.27 -5.72 8.21
CA GLN A 39 -8.66 -5.88 8.65
C GLN A 39 -8.79 -6.68 9.96
N ALA A 40 -7.81 -6.59 10.87
CA ALA A 40 -7.84 -7.42 12.09
C ALA A 40 -8.82 -6.89 13.15
N SER A 41 -9.02 -5.58 13.17
CA SER A 41 -9.84 -4.89 14.18
C SER A 41 -11.23 -4.49 13.69
N VAL A 42 -11.57 -4.80 12.44
CA VAL A 42 -12.86 -4.41 11.84
C VAL A 42 -14.05 -4.90 12.67
N THR A 43 -15.08 -4.07 12.75
CA THR A 43 -16.35 -4.37 13.45
C THR A 43 -17.26 -5.22 12.56
N ASP A 44 -18.38 -5.68 13.09
CA ASP A 44 -19.38 -6.41 12.29
C ASP A 44 -20.02 -5.49 11.23
N ALA A 45 -20.24 -4.21 11.56
CA ALA A 45 -20.71 -3.22 10.59
C ALA A 45 -19.69 -2.98 9.46
N ASP A 46 -18.39 -2.94 9.79
CA ASP A 46 -17.34 -2.88 8.78
C ASP A 46 -17.33 -4.14 7.89
N LEU A 47 -17.56 -5.33 8.46
CA LEU A 47 -17.65 -6.59 7.71
C LEU A 47 -18.83 -6.62 6.76
N GLU A 48 -20.01 -6.12 7.17
CA GLU A 48 -21.18 -5.98 6.28
C GLU A 48 -20.88 -5.05 5.11
N ARG A 49 -20.19 -3.93 5.38
CA ARG A 49 -19.78 -2.98 4.33
C ARG A 49 -18.74 -3.57 3.38
N LEU A 50 -17.76 -4.32 3.91
CA LEU A 50 -16.79 -5.05 3.08
C LEU A 50 -17.48 -6.13 2.23
N ALA A 51 -18.51 -6.80 2.75
CA ALA A 51 -19.29 -7.78 1.99
C ALA A 51 -19.97 -7.15 0.77
N ALA A 52 -20.53 -5.95 0.94
CA ALA A 52 -21.24 -5.23 -0.13
C ALA A 52 -20.34 -4.82 -1.31
N LEU A 53 -19.02 -4.78 -1.12
CA LEU A 53 -18.05 -4.48 -2.18
C LEU A 53 -17.78 -5.66 -3.12
N ASP A 54 -18.23 -6.87 -2.76
CA ASP A 54 -18.03 -8.09 -3.54
C ASP A 54 -16.56 -8.37 -3.96
N ILE A 55 -15.61 -8.05 -3.07
CA ILE A 55 -14.17 -8.21 -3.34
C ILE A 55 -13.86 -9.67 -3.72
N GLY A 56 -13.32 -9.86 -4.92
CA GLY A 56 -12.97 -11.19 -5.44
C GLY A 56 -11.53 -11.59 -5.19
N THR A 57 -10.62 -10.62 -4.99
CA THR A 57 -9.20 -10.89 -4.73
C THR A 57 -8.67 -9.94 -3.67
N VAL A 58 -7.95 -10.47 -2.69
CA VAL A 58 -7.21 -9.69 -1.71
C VAL A 58 -5.71 -9.98 -1.84
N ILE A 59 -4.90 -8.94 -1.95
CA ILE A 59 -3.45 -9.04 -1.86
C ILE A 59 -3.01 -8.56 -0.48
N ASP A 60 -2.56 -9.49 0.37
CA ASP A 60 -2.02 -9.18 1.69
C ASP A 60 -0.49 -9.06 1.63
N LEU A 61 -0.01 -7.82 1.62
CA LEU A 61 1.41 -7.48 1.54
C LEU A 61 2.14 -7.58 2.90
N ARG A 62 1.47 -8.08 3.94
CA ARG A 62 2.06 -8.24 5.26
C ARG A 62 2.98 -9.45 5.32
N ARG A 63 4.03 -9.34 6.13
CA ARG A 63 4.91 -10.46 6.48
C ARG A 63 4.13 -11.52 7.26
N PRO A 64 4.53 -12.80 7.23
CA PRO A 64 3.84 -13.86 7.97
C PRO A 64 3.65 -13.56 9.45
N VAL A 65 4.64 -12.94 10.11
CA VAL A 65 4.56 -12.55 11.52
C VAL A 65 3.49 -11.49 11.80
N GLU A 66 3.29 -10.53 10.88
CA GLU A 66 2.23 -9.52 10.99
C GLU A 66 0.85 -10.18 10.86
N ARG A 67 0.68 -11.10 9.91
CA ARG A 67 -0.58 -11.83 9.68
C ARG A 67 -0.94 -12.73 10.86
N ARG A 68 0.04 -13.43 11.46
CA ARG A 68 -0.17 -14.26 12.65
C ARG A 68 -0.55 -13.44 13.89
N ARG A 69 0.08 -12.27 14.09
CA ARG A 69 -0.22 -11.39 15.23
C ARG A 69 -1.58 -10.70 15.11
N GLN A 70 -1.98 -10.38 13.88
CA GLN A 70 -3.20 -9.62 13.58
C GLN A 70 -3.95 -10.29 12.42
N PRO A 71 -4.57 -11.47 12.64
CA PRO A 71 -5.29 -12.17 11.57
C PRO A 71 -6.41 -11.28 11.04
N SER A 72 -6.48 -11.09 9.71
CA SER A 72 -7.54 -10.29 9.10
C SER A 72 -8.88 -11.02 9.23
N LYS A 73 -9.91 -10.30 9.68
CA LYS A 73 -11.29 -10.79 9.60
C LYS A 73 -11.79 -10.66 8.17
N ARG A 74 -12.72 -11.53 7.78
CA ARG A 74 -13.39 -11.52 6.48
C ARG A 74 -14.89 -11.66 6.65
N PRO A 75 -15.70 -11.09 5.74
CA PRO A 75 -17.15 -11.27 5.78
C PRO A 75 -17.54 -12.75 5.77
N ALA A 76 -18.66 -13.08 6.40
CA ALA A 76 -19.22 -14.42 6.34
C ALA A 76 -19.50 -14.80 4.87
N GLY A 77 -19.08 -15.99 4.44
CA GLY A 77 -19.25 -16.45 3.06
C GLY A 77 -18.30 -15.82 2.05
N PHE A 78 -17.23 -15.12 2.49
CA PHE A 78 -16.19 -14.62 1.59
C PHE A 78 -15.65 -15.74 0.69
N SER A 79 -15.87 -15.59 -0.61
CA SER A 79 -15.52 -16.56 -1.66
C SER A 79 -14.37 -16.10 -2.56
N GLY A 80 -13.78 -14.94 -2.24
CA GLY A 80 -12.64 -14.40 -2.99
C GLY A 80 -11.35 -15.14 -2.65
N GLN A 81 -10.33 -14.89 -3.47
CA GLN A 81 -8.98 -15.40 -3.25
C GLN A 81 -8.20 -14.45 -2.34
N VAL A 82 -7.39 -15.00 -1.43
CA VAL A 82 -6.36 -14.23 -0.73
C VAL A 82 -4.99 -14.67 -1.24
N ILE A 83 -4.19 -13.71 -1.69
CA ILE A 83 -2.84 -13.91 -2.21
C ILE A 83 -1.85 -13.34 -1.19
N GLU A 84 -1.03 -14.22 -0.63
CA GLU A 84 -0.04 -13.93 0.41
C GLU A 84 1.32 -14.50 0.03
N SER A 85 2.40 -14.01 0.65
CA SER A 85 3.75 -14.55 0.49
C SER A 85 4.40 -14.84 1.83
N ASP A 86 5.17 -15.94 1.87
CA ASP A 86 5.92 -16.41 3.02
C ASP A 86 7.45 -16.21 2.87
N LEU A 87 7.88 -15.55 1.78
CA LEU A 87 9.31 -15.35 1.45
C LEU A 87 10.05 -14.38 2.39
N ASP A 88 9.36 -13.73 3.32
CA ASP A 88 9.93 -12.78 4.30
C ASP A 88 9.55 -13.19 5.74
N GLU A 89 9.87 -14.43 6.10
CA GLU A 89 9.55 -14.99 7.42
C GLU A 89 10.63 -14.72 8.48
N ALA A 90 11.88 -14.48 8.09
CA ALA A 90 13.00 -14.43 9.02
C ALA A 90 13.29 -13.02 9.58
N GLY A 91 13.59 -12.95 10.87
CA GLY A 91 14.14 -11.76 11.52
C GLY A 91 13.11 -10.72 12.00
N GLU A 92 13.58 -9.87 12.93
CA GLU A 92 12.83 -8.72 13.40
C GLU A 92 12.53 -7.76 12.25
N ALA A 93 11.32 -7.22 12.21
CA ALA A 93 10.94 -6.32 11.13
C ALA A 93 11.82 -5.06 11.16
N PRO A 94 12.33 -4.55 10.01
CA PRO A 94 13.28 -3.44 9.98
C PRO A 94 12.82 -2.20 10.74
N HIS A 95 11.52 -1.91 10.71
CA HIS A 95 10.93 -0.78 11.44
C HIS A 95 11.01 -0.97 12.97
N ILE A 96 10.88 -2.20 13.47
CA ILE A 96 11.06 -2.49 14.90
C ILE A 96 12.52 -2.31 15.30
N THR A 97 13.45 -2.80 14.49
CA THR A 97 14.89 -2.59 14.72
C THR A 97 15.21 -1.10 14.77
N PHE A 98 14.74 -0.32 13.79
CA PHE A 98 14.88 1.14 13.76
C PHE A 98 14.32 1.79 15.02
N LEU A 99 13.09 1.44 15.42
CA LEU A 99 12.47 2.00 16.62
C LEU A 99 13.28 1.75 17.89
N LYS A 100 14.01 0.62 17.96
CA LYS A 100 14.86 0.27 19.11
C LYS A 100 16.23 0.94 19.09
N THR A 101 16.79 1.22 17.91
CA THR A 101 18.21 1.60 17.79
C THR A 101 18.44 3.05 17.38
N ALA A 102 17.56 3.66 16.59
CA ALA A 102 17.76 5.00 16.04
C ALA A 102 17.44 6.12 17.05
N ASP A 103 17.98 7.32 16.84
CA ASP A 103 17.76 8.54 17.64
C ASP A 103 16.33 9.09 17.59
N LEU A 104 15.46 8.54 16.71
CA LEU A 104 14.05 8.92 16.55
C LEU A 104 13.85 10.43 16.29
N THR A 105 14.78 11.02 15.54
CA THR A 105 14.67 12.39 14.99
C THR A 105 13.93 12.38 13.65
N PRO A 106 13.35 13.51 13.20
CA PRO A 106 12.75 13.60 11.87
C PRO A 106 13.69 13.15 10.76
N ASP A 107 14.95 13.56 10.81
CA ASP A 107 15.94 13.19 9.79
C ASP A 107 16.27 11.69 9.83
N SER A 108 16.36 11.09 11.02
CA SER A 108 16.54 9.63 11.13
C SER A 108 15.36 8.85 10.57
N GLY A 109 14.14 9.32 10.81
CA GLY A 109 12.90 8.75 10.27
C GLY A 109 12.87 8.86 8.75
N ARG A 110 13.13 10.05 8.20
CA ARG A 110 13.20 10.25 6.75
C ARG A 110 14.25 9.37 6.10
N ARG A 111 15.47 9.34 6.62
CA ARG A 111 16.53 8.46 6.09
C ARG A 111 16.11 7.00 6.09
N PHE A 112 15.58 6.51 7.21
CA PHE A 112 15.10 5.13 7.30
C PHE A 112 13.98 4.83 6.30
N MET A 113 12.99 5.73 6.16
CA MET A 113 11.89 5.56 5.22
C MET A 113 12.38 5.61 3.78
N THR A 114 13.21 6.58 3.41
CA THR A 114 13.85 6.66 2.10
C THR A 114 14.62 5.38 1.75
N ASP A 115 15.44 4.87 2.68
CA ASP A 115 16.20 3.63 2.45
C ASP A 115 15.29 2.40 2.36
N THR A 116 14.21 2.37 3.14
CA THR A 116 13.19 1.33 3.04
C THR A 116 12.56 1.34 1.65
N TYR A 117 12.13 2.50 1.15
CA TYR A 117 11.50 2.63 -0.17
C TYR A 117 12.42 2.26 -1.33
N ARG A 118 13.73 2.53 -1.24
CA ARG A 118 14.71 2.06 -2.23
C ARG A 118 14.76 0.53 -2.35
N GLN A 119 14.48 -0.18 -1.27
CA GLN A 119 14.53 -1.65 -1.21
C GLN A 119 13.19 -2.31 -1.51
N LEU A 120 12.07 -1.62 -1.21
CA LEU A 120 10.72 -2.18 -1.33
C LEU A 120 10.46 -2.87 -2.69
N PRO A 121 10.77 -2.28 -3.87
CA PRO A 121 10.50 -2.92 -5.16
C PRO A 121 11.23 -4.27 -5.35
N PHE A 122 12.35 -4.47 -4.66
CA PHE A 122 13.26 -5.58 -4.93
C PHE A 122 13.25 -6.66 -3.85
N ALA A 123 12.49 -6.47 -2.78
CA ALA A 123 12.33 -7.50 -1.76
C ALA A 123 11.67 -8.74 -2.38
N PRO A 124 12.17 -9.97 -2.12
CA PRO A 124 11.64 -11.20 -2.73
C PRO A 124 10.13 -11.37 -2.59
N ALA A 125 9.58 -11.08 -1.40
CA ALA A 125 8.14 -11.14 -1.16
C ALA A 125 7.35 -10.12 -1.99
N HIS A 126 7.89 -8.93 -2.25
CA HIS A 126 7.22 -7.90 -3.04
C HIS A 126 7.29 -8.21 -4.54
N LEU A 127 8.41 -8.70 -5.06
CA LEU A 127 8.50 -9.17 -6.45
C LEU A 127 7.45 -10.25 -6.73
N ASP A 128 7.34 -11.23 -5.84
CA ASP A 128 6.36 -12.31 -5.91
C ASP A 128 4.91 -11.80 -5.83
N LEU A 129 4.59 -10.97 -4.83
CA LEU A 129 3.23 -10.46 -4.63
C LEU A 129 2.79 -9.48 -5.72
N PHE A 130 3.67 -8.61 -6.19
CA PHE A 130 3.33 -7.64 -7.23
C PHE A 130 3.13 -8.33 -8.57
N ALA A 131 3.96 -9.31 -8.92
CA ALA A 131 3.76 -10.12 -10.13
C ALA A 131 2.40 -10.86 -10.09
N ARG A 132 2.08 -11.50 -8.95
CA ARG A 132 0.77 -12.18 -8.77
C ARG A 132 -0.41 -11.21 -8.77
N TYR A 133 -0.24 -10.01 -8.22
CA TYR A 133 -1.25 -8.96 -8.28
C TYR A 133 -1.54 -8.49 -9.71
N PHE A 134 -0.52 -8.14 -10.50
CA PHE A 134 -0.74 -7.71 -11.88
C PHE A 134 -1.35 -8.83 -12.73
N ARG A 135 -0.94 -10.09 -12.52
CA ARG A 135 -1.60 -11.24 -13.16
C ARG A 135 -3.08 -11.31 -12.77
N ALA A 136 -3.40 -11.20 -11.49
CA ALA A 136 -4.78 -11.24 -11.01
C ALA A 136 -5.64 -10.13 -11.62
N LEU A 137 -5.12 -8.90 -11.80
CA LEU A 137 -5.85 -7.82 -12.49
C LEU A 137 -6.23 -8.17 -13.94
N GLY A 138 -5.37 -8.95 -14.62
CA GLY A 138 -5.63 -9.43 -15.98
C GLY A 138 -6.69 -10.54 -16.06
N GLU A 139 -7.10 -11.12 -14.92
CA GLU A 139 -7.93 -12.33 -14.85
C GLU A 139 -9.27 -12.10 -14.12
N THR A 140 -9.33 -11.26 -13.08
CA THR A 140 -10.49 -11.16 -12.17
C THR A 140 -11.50 -10.07 -12.55
N ASP A 141 -12.76 -10.44 -12.77
CA ASP A 141 -13.84 -9.47 -13.08
C ASP A 141 -14.39 -8.77 -11.82
N ARG A 142 -14.02 -9.26 -10.64
CA ARG A 142 -14.44 -8.72 -9.35
C ARG A 142 -13.43 -7.68 -8.84
N PRO A 143 -13.82 -6.84 -7.87
CA PRO A 143 -12.91 -5.85 -7.31
C PRO A 143 -11.72 -6.48 -6.57
N VAL A 144 -10.59 -5.80 -6.59
CA VAL A 144 -9.35 -6.21 -5.91
C VAL A 144 -9.07 -5.28 -4.74
N LEU A 145 -8.75 -5.86 -3.58
CA LEU A 145 -8.29 -5.13 -2.41
C LEU A 145 -6.79 -5.39 -2.19
N ILE A 146 -5.99 -4.34 -2.16
CA ILE A 146 -4.59 -4.40 -1.73
C ILE A 146 -4.45 -3.84 -0.30
N HIS A 147 -3.68 -4.49 0.55
CA HIS A 147 -3.39 -3.94 1.88
C HIS A 147 -2.04 -4.39 2.41
N CYS A 148 -1.56 -3.69 3.44
CA CYS A 148 -0.44 -4.11 4.26
C CYS A 148 -0.84 -3.93 5.74
N ALA A 149 0.07 -3.56 6.63
CA ALA A 149 -0.30 -3.16 7.99
C ALA A 149 -1.10 -1.85 7.98
N ALA A 150 -0.48 -0.73 7.59
CA ALA A 150 -1.13 0.59 7.60
C ALA A 150 -1.80 0.99 6.27
N GLY A 151 -1.67 0.17 5.22
CA GLY A 151 -2.11 0.54 3.86
C GLY A 151 -1.29 1.67 3.22
N LYS A 152 -0.12 1.95 3.79
CA LYS A 152 0.74 3.09 3.47
C LYS A 152 1.82 2.74 2.47
N ASP A 153 2.88 2.07 2.92
CA ASP A 153 4.13 1.99 2.13
C ASP A 153 4.08 0.95 1.03
N ARG A 154 4.03 -0.33 1.41
CA ARG A 154 3.94 -1.46 0.47
C ARG A 154 2.72 -1.32 -0.45
N THR A 155 1.59 -0.91 0.13
CA THR A 155 0.32 -0.68 -0.58
C THR A 155 0.40 0.55 -1.47
N GLY A 156 0.99 1.65 -1.00
CA GLY A 156 1.11 2.89 -1.77
C GLY A 156 2.02 2.75 -2.96
N MET A 157 3.13 2.05 -2.82
CA MET A 157 4.00 1.73 -3.94
C MET A 157 3.30 0.85 -4.99
N LEU A 158 2.54 -0.18 -4.56
CA LEU A 158 1.78 -1.01 -5.50
C LEU A 158 0.66 -0.24 -6.20
N ALA A 159 -0.05 0.63 -5.48
CA ALA A 159 -1.04 1.53 -6.06
C ALA A 159 -0.41 2.47 -7.11
N ALA A 160 0.72 3.09 -6.77
CA ALA A 160 1.47 3.95 -7.69
C ALA A 160 1.92 3.22 -8.96
N LEU A 161 2.46 2.01 -8.85
CA LEU A 161 2.82 1.18 -10.00
C LEU A 161 1.59 0.84 -10.87
N THR A 162 0.42 0.66 -10.25
CA THR A 162 -0.84 0.41 -10.96
C THR A 162 -1.30 1.65 -11.74
N HIS A 163 -1.25 2.82 -11.09
CA HIS A 163 -1.55 4.11 -11.71
C HIS A 163 -0.62 4.39 -12.90
N HIS A 164 0.68 4.16 -12.74
CA HIS A 164 1.65 4.28 -13.84
C HIS A 164 1.30 3.36 -15.02
N LEU A 165 1.05 2.07 -14.74
CA LEU A 165 0.69 1.09 -15.79
C LEU A 165 -0.54 1.52 -16.57
N LEU A 166 -1.54 2.06 -15.89
CA LEU A 166 -2.82 2.50 -16.47
C LEU A 166 -2.77 3.93 -17.05
N GLY A 167 -1.63 4.60 -16.98
CA GLY A 167 -1.42 5.92 -17.56
C GLY A 167 -2.06 7.08 -16.79
N VAL A 168 -2.26 6.93 -15.48
CA VAL A 168 -2.64 8.06 -14.60
C VAL A 168 -1.47 9.04 -14.51
N GLY A 169 -1.76 10.34 -14.55
CA GLY A 169 -0.74 11.39 -14.45
C GLY A 169 0.06 11.32 -13.15
N ARG A 170 1.33 11.75 -13.18
CA ARG A 170 2.21 11.67 -12.00
C ARG A 170 1.65 12.46 -10.82
N ASP A 171 1.09 13.65 -11.05
CA ASP A 171 0.53 14.50 -10.00
C ASP A 171 -0.63 13.79 -9.29
N ASP A 172 -1.58 13.23 -10.04
CA ASP A 172 -2.72 12.48 -9.50
C ASP A 172 -2.30 11.23 -8.71
N LEU A 173 -1.28 10.51 -9.21
CA LEU A 173 -0.70 9.35 -8.55
C LEU A 173 -0.05 9.74 -7.21
N VAL A 174 0.74 10.82 -7.21
CA VAL A 174 1.37 11.35 -5.99
C VAL A 174 0.30 11.83 -5.01
N ASP A 175 -0.74 12.49 -5.50
CA ASP A 175 -1.86 12.96 -4.68
C ASP A 175 -2.62 11.79 -4.02
N ASP A 176 -2.91 10.69 -4.74
CA ASP A 176 -3.48 9.47 -4.11
C ASP A 176 -2.57 8.91 -3.01
N TYR A 177 -1.26 8.89 -3.26
CA TYR A 177 -0.30 8.40 -2.30
C TYR A 177 -0.30 9.27 -1.03
N LEU A 178 -0.23 10.60 -1.19
CA LEU A 178 -0.23 11.58 -0.10
C LEU A 178 -1.55 11.64 0.68
N LEU A 179 -2.68 11.26 0.08
CA LEU A 179 -3.96 11.12 0.79
C LEU A 179 -3.89 10.21 2.01
N THR A 180 -2.90 9.31 2.07
CA THR A 180 -2.66 8.45 3.23
C THR A 180 -2.48 9.25 4.53
N ASN A 181 -1.85 10.42 4.49
CA ASN A 181 -1.63 11.25 5.68
C ASN A 181 -2.95 11.76 6.28
N THR A 182 -3.90 12.09 5.41
CA THR A 182 -5.25 12.53 5.80
C THR A 182 -6.12 11.35 6.23
N ALA A 183 -6.02 10.21 5.53
CA ALA A 183 -6.89 9.06 5.72
C ALA A 183 -6.68 8.33 7.06
N VAL A 184 -5.56 8.54 7.73
CA VAL A 184 -5.27 7.94 9.05
C VAL A 184 -5.32 8.97 10.20
N ASP A 185 -5.70 10.22 9.93
CA ASP A 185 -5.61 11.35 10.86
C ASP A 185 -4.27 11.36 11.63
N LEU A 186 -3.16 11.34 10.88
CA LEU A 186 -1.86 11.17 11.51
C LEU A 186 -1.54 12.30 12.47
N ALA A 187 -1.90 13.53 12.10
CA ALA A 187 -1.69 14.71 12.94
C ALA A 187 -2.43 14.57 14.29
N GLY A 188 -3.69 14.14 14.28
CA GLY A 188 -4.46 13.91 15.50
C GLY A 188 -3.92 12.74 16.34
N ARG A 189 -3.39 11.70 15.70
CA ARG A 189 -2.87 10.49 16.38
C ARG A 189 -1.42 10.60 16.82
N ALA A 190 -0.66 11.57 16.32
CA ALA A 190 0.78 11.71 16.59
C ALA A 190 1.12 11.76 18.10
N PRO A 191 0.38 12.48 18.97
CA PRO A 191 0.65 12.47 20.41
C PRO A 191 0.51 11.07 21.05
N ALA A 192 -0.54 10.33 20.68
CA ALA A 192 -0.76 8.98 21.20
C ALA A 192 0.31 7.99 20.72
N ILE A 193 0.73 8.12 19.45
CA ILE A 193 1.83 7.32 18.90
C ILE A 193 3.15 7.66 19.61
N ALA A 194 3.43 8.94 19.88
CA ALA A 194 4.65 9.34 20.59
C ALA A 194 4.73 8.69 21.98
N GLU A 195 3.62 8.64 22.73
CA GLU A 195 3.57 7.95 24.03
C GLU A 195 3.75 6.44 23.91
N GLN A 196 3.19 5.80 22.87
CA GLN A 196 3.44 4.38 22.61
C GLN A 196 4.91 4.10 22.27
N LEU A 197 5.53 4.94 21.43
CA LEU A 197 6.95 4.83 21.11
C LEU A 197 7.82 5.01 22.35
N LYS A 198 7.47 5.94 23.23
CA LYS A 198 8.16 6.15 24.50
C LYS A 198 8.05 4.93 25.41
N ALA A 199 6.88 4.29 25.48
CA ALA A 199 6.70 3.06 26.27
C ALA A 199 7.51 1.88 25.74
N ILE A 200 7.68 1.76 24.41
CA ILE A 200 8.43 0.67 23.77
C ILE A 200 9.94 0.90 23.83
N THR A 201 10.38 2.15 23.65
CA THR A 201 11.79 2.48 23.37
C THR A 201 12.48 3.22 24.51
N GLY A 202 11.73 3.71 25.50
CA GLY A 202 12.22 4.58 26.56
C GLY A 202 12.56 6.01 26.09
N ARG A 203 12.31 6.36 24.82
CA ARG A 203 12.71 7.63 24.20
C ARG A 203 11.50 8.42 23.72
N THR A 204 11.52 9.73 23.95
CA THR A 204 10.46 10.62 23.46
C THR A 204 10.75 11.02 22.02
N ALA A 205 9.91 10.59 21.08
CA ALA A 205 9.93 11.10 19.72
C ALA A 205 9.24 12.47 19.65
N SER A 206 9.80 13.42 18.89
CA SER A 206 9.09 14.67 18.60
C SER A 206 7.88 14.41 17.69
N HIS A 207 6.92 15.33 17.69
CA HIS A 207 5.78 15.28 16.76
C HIS A 207 6.25 15.08 15.30
N ASP A 208 7.23 15.88 14.87
CA ASP A 208 7.73 15.82 13.49
C ASP A 208 8.47 14.52 13.18
N ALA A 209 9.08 13.88 14.18
CA ALA A 209 9.68 12.56 14.00
C ALA A 209 8.63 11.48 13.81
N VAL A 210 7.54 11.55 14.57
CA VAL A 210 6.38 10.66 14.39
C VAL A 210 5.77 10.88 13.01
N VAL A 211 5.55 12.13 12.60
CA VAL A 211 4.99 12.45 11.27
C VAL A 211 5.88 11.93 10.15
N ALA A 212 7.19 12.19 10.22
CA ALA A 212 8.14 11.72 9.19
C ALA A 212 8.14 10.18 9.05
N PHE A 213 8.09 9.45 10.17
CA PHE A 213 8.15 7.99 10.17
C PHE A 213 6.80 7.34 9.87
N MET A 214 5.73 7.83 10.49
CA MET A 214 4.38 7.24 10.41
C MET A 214 3.60 7.74 9.20
N GLY A 215 3.94 8.91 8.65
CA GLY A 215 3.33 9.50 7.45
C GLY A 215 4.09 9.20 6.17
N VAL A 216 3.54 9.65 5.05
CA VAL A 216 4.17 9.57 3.73
C VAL A 216 4.68 10.94 3.31
N GLU A 217 5.83 10.95 2.66
CA GLU A 217 6.37 12.10 1.94
C GLU A 217 6.59 11.67 0.47
N GLU A 218 6.36 12.58 -0.49
CA GLU A 218 6.58 12.31 -1.94
C GLU A 218 7.99 11.77 -2.19
N ALA A 219 8.98 12.32 -1.48
CA ALA A 219 10.37 11.90 -1.53
C ALA A 219 10.60 10.40 -1.24
N TYR A 220 9.71 9.75 -0.50
CA TYR A 220 9.80 8.30 -0.27
C TYR A 220 9.41 7.53 -1.52
N LEU A 221 8.31 7.91 -2.16
CA LEU A 221 7.87 7.29 -3.41
C LEU A 221 8.88 7.56 -4.54
N ASP A 222 9.41 8.78 -4.61
CA ASP A 222 10.48 9.14 -5.55
C ASP A 222 11.73 8.28 -5.34
N ALA A 223 12.09 7.98 -4.10
CA ALA A 223 13.24 7.12 -3.83
C ALA A 223 13.03 5.68 -4.34
N ALA A 224 11.80 5.15 -4.29
CA ALA A 224 11.46 3.86 -4.89
C ALA A 224 11.51 3.91 -6.42
N ILE A 225 10.92 4.95 -7.03
CA ILE A 225 10.91 5.15 -8.48
C ILE A 225 12.33 5.31 -9.01
N ALA A 226 13.15 6.16 -8.39
CA ALA A 226 14.55 6.33 -8.78
C ALA A 226 15.36 5.04 -8.67
N ALA A 227 15.10 4.21 -7.66
CA ALA A 227 15.76 2.91 -7.51
C ALA A 227 15.33 1.92 -8.61
N ILE A 228 14.04 1.95 -9.00
CA ILE A 228 13.49 1.20 -10.14
C ILE A 228 14.18 1.64 -11.44
N GLU A 229 14.19 2.93 -11.74
CA GLU A 229 14.77 3.49 -12.97
C GLU A 229 16.28 3.21 -13.06
N ALA A 230 17.00 3.32 -11.95
CA ALA A 230 18.43 3.02 -11.92
C ALA A 230 18.75 1.55 -12.26
N ARG A 231 17.88 0.60 -11.90
CA ARG A 231 18.11 -0.84 -12.13
C ARG A 231 17.49 -1.37 -13.42
N HIS A 232 16.37 -0.81 -13.86
CA HIS A 232 15.56 -1.32 -14.96
C HIS A 232 15.36 -0.32 -16.11
N GLY A 233 15.92 0.89 -16.01
CA GLY A 233 15.85 1.95 -17.01
C GLY A 233 14.55 2.76 -16.97
N SER A 234 13.43 2.14 -16.59
CA SER A 234 12.13 2.81 -16.41
C SER A 234 11.21 1.98 -15.51
N ILE A 235 10.08 2.58 -15.08
CA ILE A 235 9.01 1.82 -14.41
C ILE A 235 8.45 0.73 -15.32
N ASP A 236 8.30 1.00 -16.63
CA ASP A 236 7.84 -0.01 -17.59
C ASP A 236 8.83 -1.16 -17.74
N GLY A 237 10.14 -0.87 -17.75
CA GLY A 237 11.18 -1.90 -17.75
C GLY A 237 11.13 -2.77 -16.51
N TYR A 238 10.84 -2.21 -15.33
CA TYR A 238 10.65 -2.99 -14.10
C TYR A 238 9.37 -3.83 -14.12
N LEU A 239 8.24 -3.26 -14.57
CA LEU A 239 6.99 -4.00 -14.73
C LEU A 239 7.18 -5.22 -15.64
N GLU A 240 7.88 -5.07 -16.77
CA GLU A 240 8.14 -6.16 -17.70
C GLU A 240 9.17 -7.16 -17.15
N GLN A 241 10.38 -6.69 -16.82
CA GLN A 241 11.53 -7.55 -16.54
C GLN A 241 11.48 -8.20 -15.16
N ALA A 242 10.94 -7.50 -14.15
CA ALA A 242 10.92 -7.97 -12.78
C ALA A 242 9.56 -8.57 -12.38
N LEU A 243 8.47 -8.03 -12.92
CA LEU A 243 7.11 -8.42 -12.55
C LEU A 243 6.37 -9.23 -13.62
N GLY A 244 6.97 -9.42 -14.81
CA GLY A 244 6.40 -10.22 -15.89
C GLY A 244 5.15 -9.60 -16.53
N VAL A 245 5.00 -8.27 -16.45
CA VAL A 245 3.93 -7.53 -17.12
C VAL A 245 4.34 -7.26 -18.57
N ASP A 246 4.22 -8.29 -19.40
CA ASP A 246 4.37 -8.17 -20.84
C ASP A 246 3.25 -7.30 -21.47
N THR A 247 3.41 -6.98 -22.75
CA THR A 247 2.43 -6.18 -23.52
C THR A 247 1.03 -6.79 -23.44
N ALA A 248 0.91 -8.11 -23.58
CA ALA A 248 -0.39 -8.78 -23.58
C ALA A 248 -1.11 -8.67 -22.22
N LEU A 249 -0.39 -8.80 -21.11
CA LEU A 249 -0.95 -8.61 -19.78
C LEU A 249 -1.31 -7.14 -19.53
N ARG A 250 -0.45 -6.19 -19.92
CA ARG A 250 -0.74 -4.76 -19.84
C ARG A 250 -2.02 -4.38 -20.59
N ASP A 251 -2.19 -4.88 -21.81
CA ASP A 251 -3.36 -4.58 -22.65
C ASP A 251 -4.63 -5.14 -22.01
N ARG A 252 -4.59 -6.39 -21.52
CA ARG A 252 -5.72 -6.98 -20.79
C ARG A 252 -6.09 -6.18 -19.55
N ILE A 253 -5.12 -5.80 -18.73
CA ILE A 253 -5.37 -4.99 -17.53
C ILE A 253 -6.00 -3.65 -17.93
N THR A 254 -5.48 -3.00 -18.96
CA THR A 254 -5.95 -1.70 -19.44
C THR A 254 -7.37 -1.77 -19.98
N GLU A 255 -7.71 -2.76 -20.81
CA GLU A 255 -9.08 -2.96 -21.32
C GLU A 255 -10.09 -3.18 -20.17
N ARG A 256 -9.65 -3.92 -19.15
CA ARG A 256 -10.50 -4.27 -18.01
C ARG A 256 -10.72 -3.09 -17.08
N LEU A 257 -9.74 -2.20 -16.91
CA LEU A 257 -9.76 -1.15 -15.88
C LEU A 257 -9.86 0.28 -16.39
N ALA A 258 -9.50 0.60 -17.63
CA ALA A 258 -9.80 1.90 -18.24
C ALA A 258 -11.18 1.86 -18.91
N GLY A 259 -12.01 2.86 -18.65
CA GLY A 259 -13.40 2.95 -19.11
C GLY A 259 -13.79 4.35 -19.50
#